data_AF-A0AAV0NCU9-F1
#
_entry.id   AF-A0AAV0NCU9-F1
#
_cell.length_a   1.000
_cell.length_b   1.000
_cell.length_c   1.000
_cell.angle_alpha   90.00
_cell.angle_beta   90.00
_cell.angle_gamma   90.00
#
_symmetry.space_group_name_H-M   'P 1'
#
loop_
_entity.id
_entity.type
_entity.pdbx_description
1 polymer ?
#
loop_
_entity_poly.entity_id
_entity_poly.type
_entity_poly.pdbx_seq_one_letter_code
_entity_poly.pdbx_strand_id
1 'polypeptide(L)'
;MPLMKEASCWSIRDGETTCFWKHPWLDCGVILEDHLSRDITTEERESPVSNCVTQTGAAPPKPELGEDKMSWGLERDGRFRLKSAYMLAANLEEEQEMQKWKNLWKWRGPSRIKHFLWLILHDRIFTNKERARRGITTNANCNICRDKEETTEHILRSCERAKVIWEKFRNMLTARNMNLPFQDWLLDNLCNEENGVNFGVICWNLWKQRNEEVMEGKQFQAQGLCCRINAWINIIKEAQKWNQNVNNITERSYQQRQIAWNCPPEGWIQIQTDGSVLQPSGKAAAGGLLRDHLGKCKEAFVCNLGTCSITSAELKGAVTGLRIAWERGYRRVHLNLDSTTAISIIKNHSETDHSHGIIAKEFEFLLNLDWEVIVSHVYREANFAADFLANRGHLVHFGTHPFNVYDPELEHWLLHDMIGIHHDRLISNTN
;
A
#
# COMPACT_ATOMS: atom_id res chain seq x y z
N MET A 1 -0.29 9.85 30.77
CA MET A 1 -0.77 11.16 31.26
C MET A 1 0.20 12.34 31.08
N PRO A 2 1.55 12.20 31.08
CA PRO A 2 2.46 13.34 30.87
C PRO A 2 2.31 14.00 29.49
N LEU A 3 2.28 13.19 28.43
CA LEU A 3 2.16 13.63 27.03
C LEU A 3 0.92 14.49 26.73
N MET A 4 -0.22 14.20 27.37
CA MET A 4 -1.43 15.00 27.20
C MET A 4 -1.29 16.36 27.86
N LYS A 5 -0.54 16.50 28.96
CA LYS A 5 -0.33 17.81 29.60
C LYS A 5 0.60 18.72 28.78
N GLU A 6 1.61 18.15 28.14
CA GLU A 6 2.60 18.90 27.35
C GLU A 6 2.05 19.41 26.01
N ALA A 7 1.12 18.68 25.39
CA ALA A 7 0.61 18.99 24.06
C ALA A 7 -0.83 19.51 24.03
N SER A 8 -1.51 19.62 25.19
CA SER A 8 -2.86 20.19 25.25
C SER A 8 -2.81 21.69 25.47
N CYS A 9 -3.69 22.40 24.77
CA CYS A 9 -3.96 23.82 24.96
C CYS A 9 -5.47 24.06 25.06
N TRP A 10 -5.88 25.29 25.35
CA TRP A 10 -7.29 25.67 25.40
C TRP A 10 -7.67 26.52 24.18
N SER A 11 -8.83 26.19 23.61
CA SER A 11 -9.58 27.06 22.71
C SER A 11 -10.51 27.90 23.58
N ILE A 12 -10.16 29.18 23.72
CA ILE A 12 -10.91 30.15 24.51
C ILE A 12 -12.20 30.51 23.77
N ARG A 13 -13.34 30.36 24.45
CA ARG A 13 -14.67 30.63 23.93
C ARG A 13 -15.37 31.69 24.75
N ASP A 14 -16.09 31.31 25.80
CA ASP A 14 -16.65 32.25 26.79
C ASP A 14 -15.58 32.79 27.75
N GLY A 15 -14.46 32.08 27.89
CA GLY A 15 -13.32 32.52 28.70
C GLY A 15 -13.55 32.44 30.20
N GLU A 16 -14.59 31.73 30.65
CA GLU A 16 -14.98 31.65 32.07
C GLU A 16 -14.27 30.54 32.84
N THR A 17 -13.82 29.49 32.14
CA THR A 17 -13.26 28.28 32.79
C THR A 17 -11.75 28.13 32.62
N THR A 18 -11.16 28.92 31.72
CA THR A 18 -9.71 28.95 31.49
C THR A 18 -9.09 30.15 32.20
N CYS A 19 -8.00 29.94 32.95
CA CYS A 19 -7.29 31.02 33.63
C CYS A 19 -6.24 31.66 32.70
N PHE A 20 -6.20 32.99 32.69
CA PHE A 20 -5.36 33.76 31.77
C PHE A 20 -3.84 33.46 31.91
N TRP A 21 -3.40 33.19 33.14
CA TRP A 21 -1.96 33.06 33.42
C TRP A 21 -1.48 31.62 33.61
N LYS A 22 -2.40 30.67 33.84
CA LYS A 22 -2.05 29.28 34.19
C LYS A 22 -2.12 28.29 33.01
N HIS A 23 -2.81 28.64 31.92
CA HIS A 23 -3.15 27.68 30.86
C HIS A 23 -2.61 28.13 29.48
N PRO A 24 -2.06 27.22 28.66
CA PRO A 24 -1.59 27.53 27.30
C PRO A 24 -2.76 27.61 26.29
N TRP A 25 -2.74 28.56 25.35
CA TRP A 25 -3.82 28.76 24.35
C TRP A 25 -3.36 28.62 22.91
N LEU A 26 -4.32 28.25 22.07
CA LEU A 26 -4.15 27.92 20.65
C LEU A 26 -3.54 29.05 19.80
N ASP A 27 -3.81 30.31 20.14
CA ASP A 27 -3.33 31.48 19.37
C ASP A 27 -2.03 32.09 19.92
N CYS A 28 -1.59 31.70 21.11
CA CYS A 28 -0.47 32.37 21.79
C CYS A 28 0.70 31.44 22.12
N GLY A 29 0.51 30.11 22.18
CA GLY A 29 1.57 29.11 22.33
C GLY A 29 2.52 29.28 23.54
N VAL A 30 2.29 30.26 24.39
CA VAL A 30 3.22 30.76 25.41
C VAL A 30 2.43 30.99 26.70
N ILE A 31 2.97 30.51 27.82
CA ILE A 31 2.51 30.89 29.16
C ILE A 31 3.06 32.28 29.42
N LEU A 32 2.20 33.30 29.42
CA LEU A 32 2.61 34.71 29.52
C LEU A 32 3.27 35.06 30.86
N GLU A 33 3.11 34.23 31.89
CA GLU A 33 3.76 34.37 33.19
C GLU A 33 5.30 34.42 33.08
N ASP A 34 5.88 33.72 32.11
CA ASP A 34 7.32 33.68 31.86
C ASP A 34 7.88 34.97 31.22
N HIS A 35 7.01 35.90 30.78
CA HIS A 35 7.39 37.08 29.99
C HIS A 35 7.01 38.43 30.64
N LEU A 36 6.61 38.43 31.91
CA LEU A 36 6.23 39.66 32.59
C LEU A 36 7.42 40.33 33.28
N SER A 37 7.43 41.65 33.22
CA SER A 37 8.37 42.52 33.93
C SER A 37 7.91 42.90 35.35
N ARG A 38 6.74 42.41 35.79
CA ARG A 38 6.15 42.66 37.11
C ARG A 38 5.53 41.39 37.69
N ASP A 39 5.51 41.32 39.02
CA ASP A 39 4.78 40.28 39.74
C ASP A 39 3.25 40.46 39.56
N ILE A 40 2.57 39.34 39.32
CA ILE A 40 1.10 39.25 39.25
C ILE A 40 0.57 38.86 40.62
N THR A 41 -0.53 39.48 41.05
CA THR A 41 -1.21 39.10 42.29
C THR A 41 -1.84 37.71 42.20
N THR A 42 -2.07 37.06 43.34
CA THR A 42 -2.76 35.75 43.37
C THR A 42 -4.17 35.83 42.76
N GLU A 43 -4.85 36.96 42.94
CA GLU A 43 -6.20 37.20 42.39
C GLU A 43 -6.17 37.34 40.86
N GLU A 44 -5.22 38.09 40.30
CA GLU A 44 -5.02 38.18 38.85
C GLU A 44 -4.69 36.79 38.24
N ARG A 45 -3.89 35.96 38.95
CA ARG A 45 -3.50 34.60 38.50
C ARG A 45 -4.67 33.62 38.36
N GLU A 46 -5.70 33.79 39.17
CA GLU A 46 -6.88 32.92 39.18
C GLU A 46 -8.04 33.47 38.36
N SER A 47 -7.87 34.68 37.81
CA SER A 47 -8.90 35.34 37.03
C SER A 47 -9.16 34.62 35.69
N PRO A 48 -10.44 34.41 35.33
CA PRO A 48 -10.84 33.94 34.02
C PRO A 48 -10.32 34.84 32.89
N VAL A 49 -10.17 34.27 31.69
CA VAL A 49 -9.73 35.03 30.49
C VAL A 49 -10.67 36.20 30.19
N SER A 50 -11.98 36.04 30.41
CA SER A 50 -12.99 37.10 30.19
C SER A 50 -12.66 38.44 30.88
N ASN A 51 -11.94 38.39 32.00
CA ASN A 51 -11.57 39.56 32.78
C ASN A 51 -10.19 40.19 32.42
N CYS A 52 -9.37 39.50 31.61
CA CYS A 52 -7.95 39.84 31.41
C CYS A 52 -7.60 40.31 29.98
N VAL A 53 -8.52 40.17 29.03
CA VAL A 53 -8.28 40.37 27.57
C VAL A 53 -7.78 41.77 27.20
N THR A 54 -8.17 42.79 27.96
CA THR A 54 -7.77 44.18 27.71
C THR A 54 -6.26 44.41 27.85
N GLN A 55 -5.53 43.47 28.45
CA GLN A 55 -4.10 43.61 28.76
C GLN A 55 -3.17 43.08 27.65
N THR A 56 -3.65 42.31 26.66
CA THR A 56 -2.77 41.56 25.74
C THR A 56 -3.07 41.70 24.25
N GLY A 57 -4.10 42.46 23.88
CA GLY A 57 -4.45 42.70 22.48
C GLY A 57 -5.04 41.49 21.74
N ALA A 58 -5.32 40.39 22.46
CA ALA A 58 -6.06 39.24 21.94
C ALA A 58 -7.55 39.60 21.73
N ALA A 59 -8.21 38.91 20.80
CA ALA A 59 -9.64 39.10 20.60
C ALA A 59 -10.43 38.69 21.85
N PRO A 60 -11.47 39.44 22.26
CA PRO A 60 -12.25 39.11 23.44
C PRO A 60 -13.01 37.78 23.28
N PRO A 61 -13.15 37.01 24.38
CA PRO A 61 -14.05 35.87 24.48
C PRO A 61 -15.44 36.25 24.04
N LYS A 62 -16.09 35.32 23.36
CA LYS A 62 -17.42 35.49 22.80
C LYS A 62 -18.37 34.54 23.53
N PRO A 63 -19.23 35.05 24.43
CA PRO A 63 -20.17 34.23 25.18
C PRO A 63 -21.04 33.34 24.27
N GLU A 64 -21.35 33.79 23.05
CA GLU A 64 -22.10 33.00 22.07
C GLU A 64 -21.41 31.69 21.61
N LEU A 65 -20.12 31.50 21.87
CA LEU A 65 -19.37 30.30 21.47
C LEU A 65 -19.44 29.15 22.51
N GLY A 66 -20.01 29.41 23.68
CA GLY A 66 -20.16 28.46 24.80
C GLY A 66 -18.87 28.17 25.56
N GLU A 67 -18.85 27.06 26.32
CA GLU A 67 -17.74 26.70 27.21
C GLU A 67 -16.40 26.48 26.50
N ASP A 68 -15.30 26.91 27.13
CA ASP A 68 -13.93 26.67 26.67
C ASP A 68 -13.65 25.17 26.42
N LYS A 69 -12.80 24.87 25.43
CA LYS A 69 -12.50 23.48 25.05
C LYS A 69 -11.02 23.17 25.00
N MET A 70 -10.67 22.01 25.56
CA MET A 70 -9.35 21.43 25.41
C MET A 70 -9.10 21.07 23.93
N SER A 71 -7.93 21.47 23.45
CA SER A 71 -7.50 21.37 22.06
C SER A 71 -6.07 20.86 21.97
N TRP A 72 -5.68 20.37 20.80
CA TRP A 72 -4.36 19.81 20.57
C TRP A 72 -3.39 20.87 20.02
N GLY A 73 -2.43 21.29 20.85
CA GLY A 73 -1.54 22.42 20.56
C GLY A 73 -0.45 22.14 19.52
N LEU A 74 -0.25 20.88 19.11
CA LEU A 74 0.71 20.53 18.05
C LEU A 74 0.16 20.72 16.64
N GLU A 75 -1.15 20.96 16.49
CA GLU A 75 -1.81 21.10 15.18
C GLU A 75 -2.47 22.47 15.08
N ARG A 76 -2.28 23.15 13.94
CA ARG A 76 -2.81 24.52 13.73
C ARG A 76 -4.33 24.60 13.75
N ASP A 77 -5.01 23.48 13.50
CA ASP A 77 -6.47 23.39 13.53
C ASP A 77 -7.01 22.99 14.92
N GLY A 78 -6.13 22.78 15.90
CA GLY A 78 -6.48 22.35 17.25
C GLY A 78 -6.99 20.91 17.37
N ARG A 79 -7.03 20.15 16.27
CA ARG A 79 -7.57 18.80 16.24
C ARG A 79 -6.50 17.79 16.63
N PHE A 80 -6.87 16.85 17.49
CA PHE A 80 -5.99 15.73 17.81
C PHE A 80 -5.70 14.90 16.56
N ARG A 81 -4.41 14.68 16.28
CA ARG A 81 -3.96 13.73 15.27
C ARG A 81 -3.03 12.70 15.91
N LEU A 82 -3.32 11.42 15.67
CA LEU A 82 -2.51 10.33 16.19
C LEU A 82 -1.05 10.43 15.73
N LYS A 83 -0.81 11.00 14.53
CA LYS A 83 0.52 11.26 13.98
C LYS A 83 1.36 12.18 14.88
N SER A 84 0.88 13.39 15.20
CA SER A 84 1.65 14.34 16.02
C SER A 84 1.81 13.86 17.46
N ALA A 85 0.81 13.18 18.02
CA ALA A 85 0.92 12.52 19.31
C ALA A 85 2.00 11.42 19.34
N TYR A 86 2.07 10.58 18.29
CA TYR A 86 3.10 9.56 18.17
C TYR A 86 4.50 10.17 18.04
N MET A 87 4.65 11.21 17.23
CA MET A 87 5.94 11.89 17.03
C MET A 87 6.48 12.47 18.35
N LEU A 88 5.62 13.12 19.14
CA LEU A 88 5.98 13.62 20.47
C LEU A 88 6.37 12.47 21.41
N ALA A 89 5.58 11.39 21.43
CA ALA A 89 5.85 10.23 22.28
C ALA A 89 7.14 9.49 21.91
N ALA A 90 7.52 9.51 20.63
CA ALA A 90 8.72 8.88 20.12
C ALA A 90 9.95 9.82 20.10
N ASN A 91 9.80 11.08 20.51
CA ASN A 91 10.83 12.12 20.47
C ASN A 91 11.48 12.27 19.08
N LEU A 92 10.65 12.22 18.04
CA LEU A 92 11.09 12.30 16.64
C LEU A 92 10.94 13.72 16.11
N GLU A 93 12.01 14.30 15.56
CA GLU A 93 11.94 15.56 14.81
C GLU A 93 11.19 15.34 13.49
N GLU A 94 10.15 16.14 13.23
CA GLU A 94 9.26 15.94 12.09
C GLU A 94 9.96 16.12 10.73
N GLU A 95 10.94 17.03 10.65
CA GLU A 95 11.53 17.41 9.38
C GLU A 95 12.57 16.40 8.87
N GLN A 96 13.47 15.93 9.74
CA GLN A 96 14.56 15.01 9.36
C GLN A 96 14.04 13.62 8.99
N GLU A 97 13.17 13.03 9.82
CA GLU A 97 12.59 11.71 9.52
C GLU A 97 11.69 11.77 8.29
N MET A 98 10.87 12.82 8.13
CA MET A 98 10.05 12.97 6.92
C MET A 98 10.91 13.12 5.67
N GLN A 99 12.03 13.84 5.73
CA GLN A 99 12.92 13.99 4.59
C GLN A 99 13.60 12.67 4.21
N LYS A 100 14.05 11.88 5.21
CA LYS A 100 14.58 10.53 5.02
C LYS A 100 13.60 9.62 4.27
N TRP A 101 12.35 9.57 4.70
CA TRP A 101 11.33 8.75 4.02
C TRP A 101 10.99 9.30 2.64
N LYS A 102 10.84 10.62 2.48
CA LYS A 102 10.63 11.26 1.16
C LYS A 102 11.75 10.87 0.18
N ASN A 103 13.00 10.90 0.62
CA ASN A 103 14.15 10.54 -0.19
C ASN A 103 14.14 9.06 -0.61
N LEU A 104 13.85 8.16 0.32
CA LEU A 104 13.71 6.73 0.02
C LEU A 104 12.59 6.48 -1.01
N TRP A 105 11.43 7.10 -0.84
CA TRP A 105 10.28 6.86 -1.73
C TRP A 105 10.50 7.45 -3.12
N LYS A 106 11.30 8.53 -3.25
CA LYS A 106 11.75 9.10 -4.53
C LYS A 106 12.73 8.20 -5.31
N TRP A 107 13.36 7.22 -4.65
CA TRP A 107 14.32 6.32 -5.31
C TRP A 107 13.68 5.58 -6.50
N ARG A 108 14.36 5.59 -7.65
CA ARG A 108 13.79 5.19 -8.96
C ARG A 108 14.07 3.75 -9.39
N GLY A 109 14.58 2.90 -8.50
CA GLY A 109 14.83 1.50 -8.82
C GLY A 109 13.63 0.58 -8.54
N PRO A 110 13.79 -0.74 -8.72
CA PRO A 110 12.70 -1.71 -8.59
C PRO A 110 12.03 -1.70 -7.21
N SER A 111 10.68 -1.77 -7.17
CA SER A 111 9.89 -1.72 -5.91
C SER A 111 10.33 -2.76 -4.88
N ARG A 112 10.74 -3.95 -5.33
CA ARG A 112 11.29 -5.00 -4.45
C ARG A 112 12.53 -4.55 -3.69
N ILE A 113 13.44 -3.85 -4.38
CA ILE A 113 14.66 -3.32 -3.76
C ILE A 113 14.31 -2.11 -2.89
N LYS A 114 13.35 -1.26 -3.30
CA LYS A 114 12.87 -0.14 -2.49
C LYS A 114 12.34 -0.60 -1.13
N HIS A 115 11.49 -1.64 -1.11
CA HIS A 115 11.01 -2.24 0.13
C HIS A 115 12.14 -2.84 0.97
N PHE A 116 13.14 -3.46 0.34
CA PHE A 116 14.33 -3.92 1.04
C PHE A 116 15.14 -2.78 1.68
N LEU A 117 15.32 -1.66 0.98
CA LEU A 117 15.98 -0.46 1.52
C LEU A 117 15.19 0.13 2.70
N TRP A 118 13.86 0.09 2.65
CA TRP A 118 13.01 0.44 3.78
C TRP A 118 13.28 -0.45 5.00
N LEU A 119 13.39 -1.77 4.80
CA LEU A 119 13.76 -2.70 5.87
C LEU A 119 15.16 -2.43 6.43
N ILE A 120 16.13 -2.03 5.60
CA ILE A 120 17.48 -1.64 6.05
C ILE A 120 17.41 -0.42 6.99
N LEU A 121 16.65 0.62 6.63
CA LEU A 121 16.55 1.84 7.43
C LEU A 121 15.85 1.61 8.78
N HIS A 122 15.05 0.55 8.89
CA HIS A 122 14.47 0.09 10.16
C HIS A 122 15.31 -0.97 10.88
N ASP A 123 16.48 -1.35 10.36
CA ASP A 123 17.33 -2.44 10.85
C ASP A 123 16.57 -3.78 11.01
N ARG A 124 15.70 -4.09 10.02
CA ARG A 124 14.79 -5.26 10.04
C ARG A 124 15.20 -6.40 9.10
N ILE A 125 16.32 -6.28 8.39
CA ILE A 125 16.77 -7.36 7.50
C ILE A 125 17.34 -8.53 8.31
N PHE A 126 17.30 -9.73 7.72
CA PHE A 126 17.60 -10.97 8.43
C PHE A 126 19.12 -11.25 8.54
N THR A 127 19.77 -10.56 9.48
CA THR A 127 21.20 -10.71 9.81
C THR A 127 21.45 -11.84 10.82
N ASN A 128 22.69 -12.28 11.04
CA ASN A 128 22.94 -13.24 12.15
C ASN A 128 22.61 -12.66 13.52
N LYS A 129 22.80 -11.35 13.74
CA LYS A 129 22.30 -10.67 14.95
C LYS A 129 20.80 -10.86 15.12
N GLU A 130 20.03 -10.57 14.08
CA GLU A 130 18.56 -10.72 14.12
C GLU A 130 18.11 -12.17 14.22
N ARG A 131 18.84 -13.10 13.60
CA ARG A 131 18.60 -14.55 13.73
C ARG A 131 18.84 -15.03 15.15
N ALA A 132 19.93 -14.58 15.79
CA ALA A 132 20.25 -14.92 17.16
C ALA A 132 19.23 -14.34 18.13
N ARG A 133 18.86 -13.07 17.95
CA ARG A 133 17.80 -12.40 18.72
C ARG A 133 16.45 -13.14 18.66
N ARG A 134 16.16 -13.83 17.56
CA ARG A 134 14.92 -14.61 17.34
C ARG A 134 15.07 -16.10 17.69
N GLY A 135 16.20 -16.54 18.24
CA GLY A 135 16.44 -17.94 18.61
C GLY A 135 16.65 -18.91 17.44
N ILE A 136 16.97 -18.40 16.24
CA ILE A 136 17.12 -19.20 15.01
C ILE A 136 18.57 -19.71 14.84
N THR A 137 19.53 -19.00 15.43
CA THR A 137 20.94 -19.42 15.50
C THR A 137 21.49 -19.08 16.87
N THR A 138 22.51 -19.80 17.32
CA THR A 138 23.22 -19.49 18.57
C THR A 138 24.38 -18.51 18.36
N ASN A 139 24.83 -18.32 17.11
CA ASN A 139 25.95 -17.46 16.77
C ASN A 139 25.50 -16.24 15.95
N ALA A 140 25.70 -15.04 16.52
CA ALA A 140 25.40 -13.75 15.90
C ALA A 140 26.51 -13.24 14.95
N ASN A 141 27.66 -13.91 14.92
CA ASN A 141 28.83 -13.42 14.22
C ASN A 141 28.80 -13.71 12.72
N CYS A 142 29.57 -12.93 11.97
CA CYS A 142 29.74 -13.09 10.53
C CYS A 142 30.61 -14.31 10.22
N ASN A 143 30.16 -15.19 9.32
CA ASN A 143 30.88 -16.41 8.96
C ASN A 143 32.28 -16.16 8.34
N ILE A 144 32.50 -14.97 7.77
CA ILE A 144 33.78 -14.59 7.14
C ILE A 144 34.68 -13.89 8.16
N CYS A 145 34.16 -12.87 8.83
CA CYS A 145 34.95 -12.07 9.77
C CYS A 145 35.14 -12.75 11.13
N ARG A 146 34.36 -13.80 11.41
CA ARG A 146 34.32 -14.69 12.59
C ARG A 146 34.04 -14.02 13.94
N ASP A 147 34.76 -12.96 14.27
CA ASP A 147 34.73 -12.34 15.61
C ASP A 147 33.90 -11.05 15.66
N LYS A 148 33.25 -10.69 14.55
CA LYS A 148 32.38 -9.51 14.45
C LYS A 148 30.92 -9.92 14.35
N GLU A 149 30.08 -9.33 15.19
CA GLU A 149 28.62 -9.45 15.09
C GLU A 149 28.16 -9.01 13.69
N GLU A 150 27.35 -9.84 13.03
CA GLU A 150 26.84 -9.53 11.71
C GLU A 150 25.58 -8.65 11.82
N THR A 151 25.80 -7.34 11.76
CA THR A 151 24.74 -6.31 11.69
C THR A 151 24.39 -5.97 10.24
N THR A 152 23.34 -5.18 10.02
CA THR A 152 22.98 -4.66 8.69
C THR A 152 24.12 -3.86 8.06
N GLU A 153 24.72 -2.98 8.84
CA GLU A 153 25.93 -2.24 8.45
C GLU A 153 27.07 -3.19 8.11
N HIS A 154 27.27 -4.26 8.90
CA HIS A 154 28.33 -5.21 8.63
C HIS A 154 28.18 -5.86 7.26
N ILE A 155 26.99 -6.41 6.97
CA ILE A 155 26.72 -7.08 5.69
C ILE A 155 26.94 -6.13 4.51
N LEU A 156 26.49 -4.89 4.63
CA LEU A 156 26.41 -3.96 3.51
C LEU A 156 27.63 -3.06 3.34
N ARG A 157 28.43 -2.84 4.39
CA ARG A 157 29.51 -1.85 4.40
C ARG A 157 30.83 -2.38 4.93
N SER A 158 30.84 -2.87 6.18
CA SER A 158 32.11 -3.09 6.91
C SER A 158 32.67 -4.51 6.80
N CYS A 159 31.89 -5.48 6.30
CA CYS A 159 32.37 -6.85 6.05
C CYS A 159 33.41 -6.86 4.93
N GLU A 160 34.41 -7.75 5.06
CA GLU A 160 35.49 -7.89 4.08
C GLU A 160 34.96 -8.20 2.67
N ARG A 161 33.91 -9.02 2.57
CA ARG A 161 33.24 -9.29 1.28
C ARG A 161 32.64 -8.05 0.66
N ALA A 162 32.04 -7.18 1.48
CA ALA A 162 31.40 -5.96 1.01
C ALA A 162 32.46 -4.99 0.50
N LYS A 163 33.56 -4.82 1.23
CA LYS A 163 34.70 -3.99 0.82
C LYS A 163 35.26 -4.41 -0.54
N VAL A 164 35.48 -5.71 -0.76
CA VAL A 164 35.97 -6.24 -2.06
C VAL A 164 35.04 -5.85 -3.21
N ILE A 165 33.73 -5.89 -3.00
CA ILE A 165 32.74 -5.50 -4.00
C ILE A 165 32.73 -3.97 -4.17
N TRP A 166 32.75 -3.20 -3.09
CA TRP A 166 32.78 -1.74 -3.15
C TRP A 166 34.03 -1.20 -3.84
N GLU A 167 35.19 -1.84 -3.70
CA GLU A 167 36.39 -1.46 -4.47
C GLU A 167 36.19 -1.66 -5.98
N LYS A 168 35.51 -2.73 -6.40
CA LYS A 168 35.20 -2.97 -7.83
C LYS A 168 34.18 -2.00 -8.40
N PHE A 169 33.28 -1.47 -7.56
CA PHE A 169 32.23 -0.51 -7.93
C PHE A 169 32.47 0.88 -7.34
N ARG A 170 33.73 1.23 -7.05
CA ARG A 170 34.09 2.46 -6.33
C ARG A 170 33.65 3.74 -7.03
N ASN A 171 33.57 3.70 -8.37
CA ASN A 171 33.06 4.79 -9.19
C ASN A 171 31.54 5.03 -9.00
N MET A 172 30.79 4.05 -8.52
CA MET A 172 29.35 4.14 -8.27
C MET A 172 29.02 4.58 -6.83
N LEU A 173 30.02 4.83 -5.98
CA LEU A 173 29.85 5.39 -4.64
C LEU A 173 29.93 6.92 -4.70
N THR A 174 28.83 7.57 -4.35
CA THR A 174 28.71 9.02 -4.21
C THR A 174 29.33 9.47 -2.88
N ALA A 175 28.87 8.90 -1.76
CA ALA A 175 29.47 9.14 -0.46
C ALA A 175 30.56 8.09 -0.22
N ARG A 176 31.79 8.44 -0.61
CA ARG A 176 33.00 7.61 -0.42
C ARG A 176 33.53 7.66 1.01
N ASN A 177 33.02 8.57 1.83
CA ASN A 177 33.37 8.65 3.24
C ASN A 177 32.69 7.50 4.00
N MET A 178 33.46 6.44 4.26
CA MET A 178 33.00 5.25 4.98
C MET A 178 32.85 5.49 6.49
N ASN A 179 33.27 6.65 7.00
CA ASN A 179 33.21 7.01 8.43
C ASN A 179 31.88 7.70 8.82
N LEU A 180 31.01 7.99 7.85
CA LEU A 180 29.67 8.51 8.15
C LEU A 180 28.85 7.50 8.98
N PRO A 181 27.88 7.97 9.80
CA PRO A 181 26.87 7.09 10.36
C PRO A 181 26.21 6.26 9.25
N PHE A 182 25.90 4.99 9.53
CA PHE A 182 25.49 4.05 8.48
C PHE A 182 24.23 4.51 7.72
N GLN A 183 23.24 5.07 8.42
CA GLN A 183 22.03 5.56 7.77
C GLN A 183 22.30 6.77 6.87
N ASP A 184 23.15 7.70 7.31
CA ASP A 184 23.53 8.88 6.50
C ASP A 184 24.31 8.44 5.27
N TRP A 185 25.29 7.54 5.43
CA TRP A 185 26.02 6.93 4.32
C TRP A 185 25.10 6.25 3.31
N LEU A 186 24.08 5.54 3.80
CA LEU A 186 23.11 4.86 2.94
C LEU A 186 22.26 5.88 2.18
N LEU A 187 21.72 6.89 2.87
CA LEU A 187 20.84 7.90 2.28
C LEU A 187 21.59 8.78 1.27
N ASP A 188 22.80 9.23 1.57
CA ASP A 188 23.61 10.06 0.67
C ASP A 188 23.89 9.35 -0.66
N ASN A 189 24.23 8.05 -0.60
CA ASN A 189 24.44 7.26 -1.81
C ASN A 189 23.12 7.00 -2.56
N LEU A 190 22.01 6.73 -1.86
CA LEU A 190 20.71 6.49 -2.48
C LEU A 190 20.10 7.74 -3.14
N CYS A 191 20.37 8.93 -2.60
CA CYS A 191 19.83 10.21 -3.10
C CYS A 191 20.54 10.69 -4.38
N ASN A 192 21.67 10.09 -4.75
CA ASN A 192 22.36 10.46 -5.98
C ASN A 192 21.54 10.06 -7.22
N GLU A 193 21.30 11.02 -8.11
CA GLU A 193 20.45 10.80 -9.29
C GLU A 193 21.05 9.80 -10.29
N GLU A 194 22.37 9.78 -10.43
CA GLU A 194 23.07 8.94 -11.41
C GLU A 194 23.31 7.53 -10.89
N ASN A 195 23.79 7.43 -9.64
CA ASN A 195 24.30 6.20 -9.06
C ASN A 195 23.43 5.60 -7.97
N GLY A 196 22.43 6.31 -7.45
CA GLY A 196 21.61 5.83 -6.34
C GLY A 196 20.89 4.52 -6.63
N VAL A 197 20.46 4.32 -7.89
CA VAL A 197 19.87 3.04 -8.32
C VAL A 197 20.91 1.91 -8.33
N ASN A 198 22.10 2.17 -8.89
CA ASN A 198 23.20 1.20 -8.92
C ASN A 198 23.61 0.80 -7.49
N PHE A 199 23.72 1.78 -6.60
CA PHE A 199 24.02 1.58 -5.19
C PHE A 199 23.00 0.65 -4.51
N GLY A 200 21.70 0.93 -4.67
CA GLY A 200 20.65 0.07 -4.11
C GLY A 200 20.69 -1.37 -4.64
N VAL A 201 21.03 -1.55 -5.92
CA VAL A 201 21.22 -2.87 -6.55
C VAL A 201 22.42 -3.61 -5.97
N ILE A 202 23.53 -2.91 -5.70
CA ILE A 202 24.71 -3.50 -5.04
C ILE A 202 24.34 -3.96 -3.62
N CYS A 203 23.69 -3.11 -2.82
CA CYS A 203 23.24 -3.47 -1.47
C CYS A 203 22.33 -4.71 -1.48
N TRP A 204 21.37 -4.77 -2.40
CA TRP A 204 20.48 -5.92 -2.57
C TRP A 204 21.26 -7.20 -2.87
N ASN A 205 22.21 -7.15 -3.79
CA ASN A 205 22.99 -8.32 -4.19
C ASN A 205 24.00 -8.76 -3.12
N LEU A 206 24.56 -7.84 -2.35
CA LEU A 206 25.39 -8.16 -1.18
C LEU A 206 24.59 -8.96 -0.14
N TRP A 207 23.40 -8.48 0.21
CA TRP A 207 22.52 -9.17 1.15
C TRP A 207 22.04 -10.52 0.60
N LYS A 208 21.63 -10.56 -0.67
CA LYS A 208 21.18 -11.80 -1.31
C LYS A 208 22.27 -12.85 -1.37
N GLN A 209 23.48 -12.47 -1.78
CA GLN A 209 24.65 -13.36 -1.80
C GLN A 209 24.92 -13.91 -0.40
N ARG A 210 24.90 -13.06 0.63
CA ARG A 210 25.07 -13.50 2.01
C ARG A 210 24.00 -14.54 2.40
N ASN A 211 22.74 -14.34 2.04
CA ASN A 211 21.68 -15.30 2.39
C ASN A 211 21.82 -16.63 1.65
N GLU A 212 22.23 -16.60 0.39
CA GLU A 212 22.57 -17.79 -0.39
C GLU A 212 23.71 -18.59 0.29
N GLU A 213 24.72 -17.93 0.85
CA GLU A 213 25.77 -18.59 1.61
C GLU A 213 25.24 -19.23 2.91
N VAL A 214 24.40 -18.50 3.65
CA VAL A 214 23.93 -18.93 4.98
C VAL A 214 22.83 -19.98 4.93
N MET A 215 21.93 -19.89 3.95
CA MET A 215 20.75 -20.78 3.84
C MET A 215 20.96 -21.93 2.86
N GLU A 216 21.75 -21.72 1.81
CA GLU A 216 21.94 -22.70 0.73
C GLU A 216 23.38 -23.25 0.69
N GLY A 217 24.27 -22.80 1.58
CA GLY A 217 25.65 -23.26 1.65
C GLY A 217 26.50 -22.88 0.42
N LYS A 218 26.06 -21.91 -0.38
CA LYS A 218 26.81 -21.46 -1.55
C LYS A 218 28.11 -20.79 -1.12
N GLN A 219 29.15 -20.88 -1.96
CA GLN A 219 30.41 -20.21 -1.71
C GLN A 219 30.41 -18.79 -2.29
N PHE A 220 31.05 -17.86 -1.58
CA PHE A 220 31.25 -16.50 -2.06
C PHE A 220 32.25 -16.48 -3.24
N GLN A 221 31.81 -15.92 -4.37
CA GLN A 221 32.66 -15.69 -5.55
C GLN A 221 32.50 -14.24 -6.00
N ALA A 222 33.52 -13.42 -5.72
CA ALA A 222 33.48 -11.99 -6.01
C ALA A 222 33.20 -11.68 -7.50
N GLN A 223 33.83 -12.42 -8.42
CA GLN A 223 33.62 -12.22 -9.85
C GLN A 223 32.19 -12.56 -10.28
N GLY A 224 31.64 -13.69 -9.80
CA GLY A 224 30.26 -14.10 -10.08
C GLY A 224 29.24 -13.08 -9.57
N LEU A 225 29.46 -12.53 -8.38
CA LEU A 225 28.63 -11.46 -7.82
C LEU A 225 28.72 -10.17 -8.65
N CYS A 226 29.90 -9.79 -9.12
CA CYS A 226 30.08 -8.61 -9.98
C CYS A 226 29.36 -8.76 -11.31
N CYS A 227 29.46 -9.93 -11.96
CA CYS A 227 28.70 -10.22 -13.19
C CYS A 227 27.20 -10.11 -12.95
N ARG A 228 26.70 -10.65 -11.83
CA ARG A 228 25.29 -10.56 -11.44
C ARG A 228 24.85 -9.11 -11.22
N ILE A 229 25.62 -8.32 -10.48
CA ILE A 229 25.34 -6.89 -10.24
C ILE A 229 25.27 -6.12 -11.57
N ASN A 230 26.26 -6.28 -12.45
CA ASN A 230 26.28 -5.62 -13.75
C ASN A 230 25.09 -6.02 -14.63
N ALA A 231 24.70 -7.30 -14.62
CA ALA A 231 23.51 -7.76 -15.33
C ALA A 231 22.23 -7.07 -14.80
N TRP A 232 22.07 -6.97 -13.48
CA TRP A 232 20.93 -6.26 -12.88
C TRP A 232 20.92 -4.77 -13.21
N ILE A 233 22.08 -4.10 -13.14
CA ILE A 233 22.22 -2.69 -13.52
C ILE A 233 21.80 -2.49 -14.97
N ASN A 234 22.27 -3.34 -15.88
CA ASN A 234 21.91 -3.26 -17.30
C ASN A 234 20.41 -3.47 -17.53
N ILE A 235 19.81 -4.50 -16.91
CA ILE A 235 18.35 -4.75 -17.00
C ILE A 235 17.55 -3.53 -16.54
N ILE A 236 17.95 -2.91 -15.43
CA ILE A 236 17.24 -1.74 -14.88
C ILE A 236 17.42 -0.52 -15.79
N LYS A 237 18.63 -0.28 -16.32
CA LYS A 237 18.90 0.80 -17.28
C LYS A 237 18.06 0.65 -18.54
N GLU A 238 17.98 -0.56 -19.10
CA GLU A 238 17.15 -0.82 -20.29
C GLU A 238 15.65 -0.63 -19.99
N ALA A 239 15.17 -1.09 -18.83
CA ALA A 239 13.79 -0.85 -18.41
C ALA A 239 13.48 0.65 -18.21
N GLN A 240 14.43 1.42 -17.66
CA GLN A 240 14.28 2.87 -17.49
C GLN A 240 14.25 3.60 -18.83
N LYS A 241 15.12 3.24 -19.79
CA LYS A 241 15.08 3.77 -21.16
C LYS A 241 13.74 3.45 -21.83
N TRP A 242 13.24 2.23 -21.69
CA TRP A 242 11.95 1.84 -22.24
C TRP A 242 10.80 2.67 -21.65
N ASN A 243 10.78 2.86 -20.32
CA ASN A 243 9.79 3.72 -19.66
C ASN A 243 9.88 5.19 -20.09
N GLN A 244 11.09 5.73 -20.30
CA GLN A 244 11.26 7.10 -20.81
C GLN A 244 10.72 7.23 -22.24
N ASN A 245 10.96 6.24 -23.10
CA ASN A 245 10.41 6.22 -24.45
C ASN A 245 8.87 6.13 -24.43
N VAL A 246 8.28 5.33 -23.54
CA VAL A 246 6.82 5.23 -23.38
C VAL A 246 6.22 6.54 -22.83
N ASN A 247 6.88 7.20 -21.88
CA ASN A 247 6.43 8.48 -21.32
C ASN A 247 6.53 9.63 -22.35
N ASN A 248 7.55 9.63 -23.22
CA ASN A 248 7.63 10.60 -24.32
C ASN A 248 6.59 10.35 -25.43
N ILE A 249 6.08 9.12 -25.54
CA ILE A 249 5.00 8.76 -26.48
C ILE A 249 3.62 9.07 -25.90
N THR A 250 3.49 9.27 -24.58
CA THR A 250 2.18 9.52 -23.96
C THR A 250 2.26 10.49 -22.76
N GLU A 251 1.78 11.72 -22.94
CA GLU A 251 1.30 12.58 -21.83
C GLU A 251 0.04 11.94 -21.20
N ARG A 252 0.19 10.84 -20.46
CA ARG A 252 -0.90 10.29 -19.66
C ARG A 252 -0.98 11.05 -18.36
N SER A 253 -1.91 12.00 -18.27
CA SER A 253 -2.36 12.52 -16.98
C SER A 253 -3.00 11.38 -16.19
N TYR A 254 -2.45 11.09 -15.02
CA TYR A 254 -3.01 10.10 -14.09
C TYR A 254 -3.92 10.81 -13.10
N GLN A 255 -5.15 10.33 -12.94
CA GLN A 255 -6.07 10.78 -11.90
C GLN A 255 -6.22 9.71 -10.82
N GLN A 256 -6.13 10.12 -9.55
CA GLN A 256 -6.54 9.26 -8.45
C GLN A 256 -8.07 9.21 -8.43
N ARG A 257 -8.64 8.01 -8.52
CA ARG A 257 -10.07 7.77 -8.34
C ARG A 257 -10.29 6.80 -7.18
N GLN A 258 -11.38 7.03 -6.46
CA GLN A 258 -11.88 6.12 -5.45
C GLN A 258 -12.79 5.10 -6.12
N ILE A 259 -12.43 3.83 -6.02
CA ILE A 259 -13.17 2.72 -6.59
C ILE A 259 -13.93 2.02 -5.47
N ALA A 260 -15.24 1.91 -5.62
CA ALA A 260 -16.11 1.11 -4.77
C ALA A 260 -17.07 0.30 -5.65
N TRP A 261 -17.63 -0.75 -5.08
CA TRP A 261 -18.72 -1.48 -5.69
C TRP A 261 -19.98 -0.61 -5.79
N ASN A 262 -20.72 -0.74 -6.88
CA ASN A 262 -21.98 -0.02 -7.11
C ASN A 262 -23.09 -1.01 -7.43
N CYS A 263 -24.22 -0.80 -6.77
CA CYS A 263 -25.44 -1.58 -6.95
C CYS A 263 -26.03 -1.39 -8.36
N PRO A 264 -26.57 -2.45 -9.01
CA PRO A 264 -27.23 -2.29 -10.30
C PRO A 264 -28.56 -1.51 -10.17
N PRO A 265 -29.09 -0.96 -11.28
CA PRO A 265 -30.41 -0.32 -11.29
C PRO A 265 -31.54 -1.27 -10.89
N GLU A 266 -32.67 -0.71 -10.46
CA GLU A 266 -33.85 -1.52 -10.11
C GLU A 266 -34.30 -2.43 -11.27
N GLY A 267 -34.61 -3.68 -10.94
CA GLY A 267 -34.99 -4.71 -11.91
C GLY A 267 -33.81 -5.38 -12.64
N TRP A 268 -32.57 -4.99 -12.38
CA TRP A 268 -31.37 -5.64 -12.92
C TRP A 268 -30.72 -6.58 -11.91
N ILE A 269 -30.15 -7.68 -12.43
CA ILE A 269 -29.22 -8.54 -11.68
C ILE A 269 -27.79 -8.27 -12.14
N GLN A 270 -26.92 -7.91 -11.22
CA GLN A 270 -25.50 -7.77 -11.50
C GLN A 270 -24.80 -9.11 -11.31
N ILE A 271 -24.08 -9.55 -12.34
CA ILE A 271 -23.26 -10.75 -12.32
C ILE A 271 -21.81 -10.30 -12.23
N GLN A 272 -21.09 -10.78 -11.23
CA GLN A 272 -19.66 -10.55 -11.09
C GLN A 272 -18.93 -11.87 -11.10
N THR A 273 -17.90 -11.97 -11.92
CA THR A 273 -17.11 -13.20 -12.06
C THR A 273 -15.63 -12.87 -12.09
N ASP A 274 -14.82 -13.85 -11.71
CA ASP A 274 -13.35 -13.78 -11.79
C ASP A 274 -12.77 -15.18 -12.09
N GLY A 275 -11.55 -15.20 -12.61
CA GLY A 275 -10.75 -16.39 -12.89
C GLY A 275 -9.47 -16.46 -12.05
N SER A 276 -9.12 -17.65 -11.55
CA SER A 276 -7.91 -17.86 -10.76
C SER A 276 -7.09 -19.03 -11.31
N VAL A 277 -5.76 -18.86 -11.43
CA VAL A 277 -4.82 -19.90 -11.87
C VAL A 277 -3.64 -19.99 -10.90
N LEU A 278 -3.43 -21.17 -10.31
CA LEU A 278 -2.35 -21.41 -9.35
C LEU A 278 -1.03 -21.74 -10.07
N GLN A 279 -0.02 -20.88 -9.88
CA GLN A 279 1.33 -21.16 -10.34
C GLN A 279 2.14 -21.93 -9.29
N PRO A 280 2.99 -22.91 -9.68
CA PRO A 280 3.30 -23.33 -11.06
C PRO A 280 2.38 -24.43 -11.60
N SER A 281 1.42 -24.91 -10.81
CA SER A 281 0.62 -26.10 -11.14
C SER A 281 -0.27 -25.98 -12.38
N GLY A 282 -0.62 -24.75 -12.79
CA GLY A 282 -1.56 -24.48 -13.88
C GLY A 282 -3.01 -24.81 -13.55
N LYS A 283 -3.32 -25.23 -12.31
CA LYS A 283 -4.69 -25.49 -11.87
C LYS A 283 -5.50 -24.21 -11.95
N ALA A 284 -6.65 -24.29 -12.58
CA ALA A 284 -7.52 -23.17 -12.89
C ALA A 284 -8.89 -23.35 -12.23
N ALA A 285 -9.43 -22.24 -11.77
CA ALA A 285 -10.75 -22.13 -11.19
C ALA A 285 -11.40 -20.82 -11.62
N ALA A 286 -12.71 -20.73 -11.48
CA ALA A 286 -13.47 -19.50 -11.65
C ALA A 286 -14.55 -19.43 -10.59
N GLY A 287 -15.11 -18.25 -10.37
CA GLY A 287 -16.19 -18.08 -9.41
C GLY A 287 -16.94 -16.80 -9.69
N GLY A 288 -18.12 -16.68 -9.10
CA GLY A 288 -18.92 -15.50 -9.28
C GLY A 288 -20.22 -15.51 -8.48
N LEU A 289 -20.86 -14.36 -8.47
CA LEU A 289 -22.07 -14.10 -7.72
C LEU A 289 -23.04 -13.24 -8.51
N LEU A 290 -24.32 -13.38 -8.18
CA LEU A 290 -25.43 -12.64 -8.77
C LEU A 290 -26.11 -11.83 -7.67
N ARG A 291 -26.17 -10.51 -7.84
CA ARG A 291 -26.73 -9.57 -6.87
C ARG A 291 -27.90 -8.78 -7.45
N ASP A 292 -28.90 -8.49 -6.63
CA ASP A 292 -29.99 -7.60 -7.01
C ASP A 292 -29.67 -6.11 -6.75
N HIS A 293 -30.61 -5.24 -7.10
CA HIS A 293 -30.55 -3.78 -6.91
C HIS A 293 -30.57 -3.31 -5.44
N LEU A 294 -30.71 -4.24 -4.48
CA LEU A 294 -30.52 -3.95 -3.05
C LEU A 294 -29.17 -4.47 -2.54
N GLY A 295 -28.33 -4.97 -3.46
CA GLY A 295 -27.03 -5.58 -3.17
C GLY A 295 -27.12 -6.95 -2.52
N LYS A 296 -28.33 -7.54 -2.44
CA LYS A 296 -28.51 -8.87 -1.87
C LYS A 296 -27.96 -9.92 -2.84
N CYS A 297 -27.04 -10.75 -2.34
CA CYS A 297 -26.57 -11.91 -3.08
C CYS A 297 -27.70 -12.95 -3.23
N LYS A 298 -28.07 -13.23 -4.47
CA LYS A 298 -29.14 -14.17 -4.83
C LYS A 298 -28.59 -15.56 -5.08
N GLU A 299 -27.46 -15.62 -5.77
CA GLU A 299 -26.78 -16.86 -6.14
C GLU A 299 -25.27 -16.62 -6.08
N ALA A 300 -24.51 -17.65 -5.72
CA ALA A 300 -23.06 -17.67 -5.80
C ALA A 300 -22.62 -19.04 -6.32
N PHE A 301 -21.50 -19.09 -7.04
CA PHE A 301 -20.97 -20.31 -7.59
C PHE A 301 -19.45 -20.32 -7.61
N VAL A 302 -18.90 -21.52 -7.61
CA VAL A 302 -17.48 -21.79 -7.77
C VAL A 302 -17.29 -22.90 -8.80
N CYS A 303 -16.22 -22.79 -9.58
CA CYS A 303 -15.90 -23.71 -10.67
C CYS A 303 -14.46 -24.17 -10.54
N ASN A 304 -14.24 -25.49 -10.43
CA ASN A 304 -12.93 -26.07 -10.68
C ASN A 304 -12.82 -26.43 -12.17
N LEU A 305 -11.90 -25.78 -12.88
CA LEU A 305 -11.76 -25.86 -14.33
C LEU A 305 -10.64 -26.80 -14.79
N GLY A 306 -9.98 -27.51 -13.86
CA GLY A 306 -8.83 -28.35 -14.17
C GLY A 306 -7.62 -27.49 -14.51
N THR A 307 -7.15 -27.54 -15.76
CA THR A 307 -5.99 -26.76 -16.22
C THR A 307 -6.39 -25.94 -17.43
N CYS A 308 -6.31 -24.62 -17.35
CA CYS A 308 -6.50 -23.71 -18.49
C CYS A 308 -5.77 -22.39 -18.29
N SER A 309 -5.74 -21.54 -19.32
CA SER A 309 -5.16 -20.20 -19.20
C SER A 309 -6.05 -19.30 -18.34
N ILE A 310 -5.46 -18.25 -17.77
CA ILE A 310 -6.20 -17.25 -16.98
C ILE A 310 -7.37 -16.67 -17.77
N THR A 311 -7.16 -16.31 -19.03
CA THR A 311 -8.22 -15.81 -19.93
C THR A 311 -9.33 -16.84 -20.15
N SER A 312 -9.01 -18.13 -20.25
CA SER A 312 -10.04 -19.18 -20.35
C SER A 312 -10.82 -19.33 -19.05
N ALA A 313 -10.19 -19.15 -17.90
CA ALA A 313 -10.86 -19.21 -16.61
C ALA A 313 -11.88 -18.06 -16.45
N GLU A 314 -11.45 -16.84 -16.77
CA GLU A 314 -12.28 -15.63 -16.80
C GLU A 314 -13.53 -15.80 -17.68
N LEU A 315 -13.31 -16.20 -18.95
CA LEU A 315 -14.41 -16.38 -19.90
C LEU A 315 -15.37 -17.50 -19.48
N LYS A 316 -14.86 -18.62 -18.93
CA LYS A 316 -15.70 -19.70 -18.42
C LYS A 316 -16.49 -19.29 -17.18
N GLY A 317 -15.92 -18.47 -16.31
CA GLY A 317 -16.63 -17.84 -15.20
C GLY A 317 -17.80 -17.01 -15.70
N ALA A 318 -17.56 -16.12 -16.66
CA ALA A 318 -18.56 -15.26 -17.28
C ALA A 318 -19.71 -16.04 -17.93
N VAL A 319 -19.40 -17.04 -18.75
CA VAL A 319 -20.39 -17.95 -19.38
C VAL A 319 -21.21 -18.67 -18.32
N THR A 320 -20.58 -19.15 -17.25
CA THR A 320 -21.27 -19.86 -16.17
C THR A 320 -22.24 -18.92 -15.44
N GLY A 321 -21.82 -17.70 -15.11
CA GLY A 321 -22.67 -16.71 -14.47
C GLY A 321 -23.89 -16.34 -15.31
N LEU A 322 -23.71 -16.14 -16.63
CA LEU A 322 -24.81 -15.89 -17.56
C LEU A 322 -25.76 -17.08 -17.66
N ARG A 323 -25.24 -18.31 -17.76
CA ARG A 323 -26.07 -19.52 -17.81
C ARG A 323 -26.93 -19.66 -16.55
N ILE A 324 -26.33 -19.48 -15.37
CA ILE A 324 -27.06 -19.50 -14.09
C ILE A 324 -28.14 -18.41 -14.10
N ALA A 325 -27.82 -17.20 -14.55
CA ALA A 325 -28.80 -16.12 -14.57
C ALA A 325 -30.01 -16.43 -15.47
N TRP A 326 -29.76 -16.98 -16.66
CA TRP A 326 -30.79 -17.39 -17.59
C TRP A 326 -31.70 -18.48 -17.01
N GLU A 327 -31.10 -19.54 -16.45
CA GLU A 327 -31.78 -20.68 -15.81
C GLU A 327 -32.64 -20.24 -14.63
N ARG A 328 -32.22 -19.21 -13.89
CA ARG A 328 -32.96 -18.63 -12.76
C ARG A 328 -34.06 -17.66 -13.18
N GLY A 329 -34.26 -17.43 -14.48
CA GLY A 329 -35.33 -16.58 -14.99
C GLY A 329 -35.00 -15.09 -14.99
N TYR A 330 -33.74 -14.70 -14.75
CA TYR A 330 -33.34 -13.30 -14.87
C TYR A 330 -33.26 -12.91 -16.34
N ARG A 331 -33.82 -11.74 -16.68
CA ARG A 331 -33.93 -11.24 -18.07
C ARG A 331 -33.33 -9.85 -18.30
N ARG A 332 -32.79 -9.24 -17.25
CA ARG A 332 -32.03 -7.99 -17.31
C ARG A 332 -30.79 -8.16 -16.45
N VAL A 333 -29.63 -8.34 -17.09
CA VAL A 333 -28.39 -8.70 -16.40
C VAL A 333 -27.24 -7.76 -16.76
N HIS A 334 -26.47 -7.38 -15.76
CA HIS A 334 -25.26 -6.57 -15.91
C HIS A 334 -24.04 -7.41 -15.53
N LEU A 335 -23.33 -7.92 -16.51
CA LEU A 335 -22.10 -8.69 -16.33
C LEU A 335 -20.90 -7.75 -16.16
N ASN A 336 -20.22 -7.88 -15.03
CA ASN A 336 -19.03 -7.14 -14.65
C ASN A 336 -17.82 -8.07 -14.61
N LEU A 337 -16.78 -7.71 -15.36
CA LEU A 337 -15.50 -8.41 -15.44
C LEU A 337 -14.37 -7.42 -15.16
N ASP A 338 -13.31 -7.86 -14.50
CA ASP A 338 -12.08 -7.07 -14.29
C ASP A 338 -10.95 -7.40 -15.26
N SER A 339 -11.18 -8.39 -16.14
CA SER A 339 -10.27 -8.74 -17.23
C SER A 339 -10.61 -7.98 -18.51
N THR A 340 -9.82 -6.95 -18.83
CA THR A 340 -9.92 -6.21 -20.10
C THR A 340 -9.73 -7.12 -21.32
N THR A 341 -8.90 -8.16 -21.20
CA THR A 341 -8.70 -9.17 -22.25
C THR A 341 -9.95 -10.02 -22.47
N ALA A 342 -10.63 -10.45 -21.41
CA ALA A 342 -11.89 -11.18 -21.55
C ALA A 342 -12.95 -10.31 -22.24
N ILE A 343 -13.05 -9.03 -21.84
CA ILE A 343 -13.99 -8.09 -22.46
C ILE A 343 -13.66 -7.84 -23.92
N SER A 344 -12.39 -7.70 -24.30
CA SER A 344 -12.02 -7.49 -25.72
C SER A 344 -12.39 -8.71 -26.56
N ILE A 345 -12.19 -9.92 -26.04
CA ILE A 345 -12.59 -11.16 -26.72
C ILE A 345 -14.11 -11.24 -26.86
N ILE A 346 -14.85 -10.87 -25.81
CA ILE A 346 -16.31 -10.82 -25.84
C ILE A 346 -16.81 -9.78 -26.83
N LYS A 347 -16.18 -8.60 -26.94
CA LYS A 347 -16.61 -7.55 -27.88
C LYS A 347 -16.27 -7.88 -29.34
N ASN A 348 -15.13 -8.53 -29.58
CA ASN A 348 -14.64 -8.85 -30.93
C ASN A 348 -14.86 -10.33 -31.30
N HIS A 349 -15.86 -10.98 -30.71
CA HIS A 349 -16.10 -12.43 -30.83
C HIS A 349 -16.27 -12.90 -32.29
N SER A 350 -16.77 -12.03 -33.17
CA SER A 350 -16.98 -12.30 -34.60
C SER A 350 -15.70 -12.46 -35.44
N GLU A 351 -14.53 -12.05 -34.93
CA GLU A 351 -13.25 -12.03 -35.67
C GLU A 351 -12.24 -13.07 -35.18
N THR A 352 -12.60 -13.91 -34.19
CA THR A 352 -11.62 -14.74 -33.47
C THR A 352 -11.44 -16.16 -34.05
N ASP A 353 -10.31 -16.38 -34.71
CA ASP A 353 -9.80 -17.71 -35.16
C ASP A 353 -8.90 -18.38 -34.08
N HIS A 354 -9.04 -17.96 -32.82
CA HIS A 354 -8.11 -18.25 -31.72
C HIS A 354 -8.54 -19.42 -30.82
N SER A 355 -7.64 -19.88 -29.95
CA SER A 355 -7.82 -20.95 -28.94
C SER A 355 -9.01 -20.78 -27.98
N HIS A 356 -9.68 -19.63 -28.00
CA HIS A 356 -10.83 -19.27 -27.17
C HIS A 356 -12.15 -19.20 -27.95
N GLY A 357 -12.14 -19.45 -29.26
CA GLY A 357 -13.31 -19.25 -30.14
C GLY A 357 -14.54 -20.08 -29.77
N ILE A 358 -14.38 -21.27 -29.19
CA ILE A 358 -15.51 -22.08 -28.71
C ILE A 358 -16.25 -21.37 -27.55
N ILE A 359 -15.50 -20.83 -26.58
CA ILE A 359 -16.08 -20.15 -25.43
C ILE A 359 -16.70 -18.81 -25.86
N ALA A 360 -16.07 -18.12 -26.82
CA ALA A 360 -16.63 -16.90 -27.40
C ALA A 360 -17.97 -17.15 -28.12
N LYS A 361 -18.10 -18.25 -28.87
CA LYS A 361 -19.37 -18.65 -29.51
C LYS A 361 -20.46 -19.02 -28.49
N GLU A 362 -20.10 -19.69 -27.40
CA GLU A 362 -21.05 -19.97 -26.31
C GLU A 362 -21.53 -18.68 -25.65
N PHE A 363 -20.63 -17.72 -25.47
CA PHE A 363 -20.98 -16.39 -24.96
C PHE A 363 -21.90 -15.64 -25.93
N GLU A 364 -21.59 -15.62 -27.24
CA GLU A 364 -22.43 -15.04 -28.29
C GLU A 364 -23.82 -15.66 -28.32
N PHE A 365 -23.91 -16.99 -28.21
CA PHE A 365 -25.20 -17.68 -28.10
C PHE A 365 -26.01 -17.17 -26.90
N LEU A 366 -25.39 -17.04 -25.73
CA LEU A 366 -26.05 -16.52 -24.53
C LEU A 366 -26.50 -15.06 -24.71
N LEU A 367 -25.69 -14.21 -25.36
CA LEU A 367 -26.07 -12.82 -25.63
C LEU A 367 -27.28 -12.70 -26.57
N ASN A 368 -27.50 -13.68 -27.47
CA ASN A 368 -28.59 -13.69 -28.43
C ASN A 368 -29.90 -14.30 -27.90
N LEU A 369 -29.95 -14.67 -26.62
CA LEU A 369 -31.20 -15.11 -25.98
C LEU A 369 -32.16 -13.92 -25.76
N ASP A 370 -33.42 -14.22 -25.44
CA ASP A 370 -34.46 -13.22 -25.20
C ASP A 370 -34.31 -12.56 -23.81
N TRP A 371 -33.31 -11.67 -23.68
CA TRP A 371 -33.02 -10.88 -22.48
C TRP A 371 -32.12 -9.66 -22.78
N GLU A 372 -32.05 -8.73 -21.83
CA GLU A 372 -31.13 -7.58 -21.88
C GLU A 372 -29.83 -7.92 -21.13
N VAL A 373 -28.70 -7.85 -21.83
CA VAL A 373 -27.36 -8.07 -21.25
C VAL A 373 -26.48 -6.84 -21.46
N ILE A 374 -25.95 -6.28 -20.37
CA ILE A 374 -24.90 -5.26 -20.41
C ILE A 374 -23.60 -5.89 -19.94
N VAL A 375 -22.52 -5.74 -20.70
CA VAL A 375 -21.17 -6.18 -20.30
C VAL A 375 -20.31 -4.96 -20.01
N SER A 376 -19.69 -4.91 -18.83
CA SER A 376 -18.88 -3.78 -18.40
C SER A 376 -17.58 -4.22 -17.75
N HIS A 377 -16.57 -3.36 -17.87
CA HIS A 377 -15.33 -3.50 -17.13
C HIS A 377 -15.50 -2.89 -15.74
N VAL A 378 -15.06 -3.61 -14.72
CA VAL A 378 -14.91 -3.11 -13.35
C VAL A 378 -13.46 -3.22 -12.93
N TYR A 379 -13.02 -2.34 -12.03
CA TYR A 379 -11.69 -2.51 -11.45
C TYR A 379 -11.72 -3.61 -10.38
N ARG A 380 -10.58 -4.28 -10.18
CA ARG A 380 -10.44 -5.40 -9.25
C ARG A 380 -10.90 -5.07 -7.82
N GLU A 381 -10.74 -3.82 -7.39
CA GLU A 381 -11.15 -3.36 -6.06
C GLU A 381 -12.68 -3.35 -5.88
N ALA A 382 -13.45 -3.34 -6.96
CA ALA A 382 -14.90 -3.50 -6.94
C ALA A 382 -15.34 -4.95 -7.21
N ASN A 383 -14.41 -5.91 -7.29
CA ASN A 383 -14.66 -7.30 -7.69
C ASN A 383 -14.15 -8.34 -6.66
N PHE A 384 -13.81 -7.94 -5.43
CA PHE A 384 -13.20 -8.84 -4.44
C PHE A 384 -14.06 -10.05 -4.07
N ALA A 385 -15.39 -9.90 -4.03
CA ALA A 385 -16.28 -11.02 -3.75
C ALA A 385 -16.17 -12.12 -4.83
N ALA A 386 -16.01 -11.74 -6.10
CA ALA A 386 -15.82 -12.69 -7.20
C ALA A 386 -14.41 -13.33 -7.16
N ASP A 387 -13.37 -12.56 -6.85
CA ASP A 387 -11.99 -13.05 -6.66
C ASP A 387 -11.92 -14.08 -5.52
N PHE A 388 -12.59 -13.80 -4.41
CA PHE A 388 -12.72 -14.75 -3.30
C PHE A 388 -13.35 -16.08 -3.78
N LEU A 389 -14.47 -16.01 -4.52
CA LEU A 389 -15.14 -17.19 -5.04
C LEU A 389 -14.29 -17.94 -6.07
N ALA A 390 -13.57 -17.24 -6.94
CA ALA A 390 -12.67 -17.85 -7.91
C ALA A 390 -11.56 -18.64 -7.22
N ASN A 391 -10.98 -18.10 -6.13
CA ASN A 391 -10.00 -18.80 -5.33
C ASN A 391 -10.59 -20.01 -4.59
N ARG A 392 -11.84 -19.92 -4.10
CA ARG A 392 -12.55 -21.05 -3.48
C ARG A 392 -12.82 -22.20 -4.45
N GLY A 393 -12.94 -21.91 -5.75
CA GLY A 393 -13.09 -22.93 -6.79
C GLY A 393 -11.94 -23.95 -6.86
N HIS A 394 -10.74 -23.64 -6.35
CA HIS A 394 -9.64 -24.62 -6.29
C HIS A 394 -9.86 -25.74 -5.25
N LEU A 395 -10.75 -25.52 -4.28
CA LEU A 395 -11.01 -26.43 -3.16
C LEU A 395 -12.11 -27.45 -3.46
N VAL A 396 -12.90 -27.25 -4.52
CA VAL A 396 -14.00 -28.15 -4.90
C VAL A 396 -13.53 -29.16 -5.96
N HIS A 397 -14.31 -30.23 -6.14
CA HIS A 397 -14.09 -31.18 -7.23
C HIS A 397 -14.32 -30.53 -8.60
N PHE A 398 -13.72 -31.09 -9.66
CA PHE A 398 -13.87 -30.63 -11.04
C PHE A 398 -15.34 -30.39 -11.40
N GLY A 399 -15.64 -29.24 -12.02
CA GLY A 399 -16.99 -28.83 -12.40
C GLY A 399 -17.48 -27.57 -11.66
N THR A 400 -18.74 -27.23 -11.92
CA THR A 400 -19.43 -26.07 -11.34
C THR A 400 -20.26 -26.50 -10.14
N HIS A 401 -20.15 -25.76 -9.04
CA HIS A 401 -20.86 -26.03 -7.79
C HIS A 401 -21.52 -24.74 -7.27
N PRO A 402 -22.77 -24.81 -6.78
CA PRO A 402 -23.37 -23.69 -6.07
C PRO A 402 -22.57 -23.42 -4.79
N PHE A 403 -22.47 -22.15 -4.42
CA PHE A 403 -21.80 -21.71 -3.20
C PHE A 403 -22.81 -21.12 -2.22
N ASN A 404 -22.60 -21.36 -0.92
CA ASN A 404 -23.52 -20.85 0.10
C ASN A 404 -23.45 -19.31 0.16
N VAL A 405 -24.54 -18.65 -0.19
CA VAL A 405 -24.64 -17.18 -0.14
C VAL A 405 -24.59 -16.60 1.29
N TYR A 406 -24.74 -17.46 2.30
CA TYR A 406 -24.63 -17.14 3.73
C TYR A 406 -23.30 -17.61 4.35
N ASP A 407 -22.30 -17.93 3.52
CA ASP A 407 -20.96 -18.24 4.02
C ASP A 407 -20.36 -16.99 4.70
N PRO A 408 -19.86 -17.09 5.95
CA PRO A 408 -19.36 -15.93 6.69
C PRO A 408 -18.20 -15.20 6.01
N GLU A 409 -17.36 -15.91 5.25
CA GLU A 409 -16.24 -15.31 4.55
C GLU A 409 -16.69 -14.57 3.28
N LEU A 410 -17.73 -15.07 2.60
CA LEU A 410 -18.37 -14.32 1.52
C LEU A 410 -19.13 -13.10 2.06
N GLU A 411 -19.85 -13.25 3.18
CA GLU A 411 -20.59 -12.17 3.83
C GLU A 411 -19.69 -11.01 4.21
N HIS A 412 -18.44 -11.27 4.62
CA HIS A 412 -17.44 -10.23 4.84
C HIS A 412 -17.25 -9.32 3.62
N TRP A 413 -17.07 -9.89 2.43
CA TRP A 413 -16.91 -9.12 1.18
C TRP A 413 -18.19 -8.43 0.75
N LEU A 414 -19.34 -9.08 0.92
CA LEU A 414 -20.64 -8.47 0.62
C LEU A 414 -20.91 -7.27 1.53
N LEU A 415 -20.60 -7.37 2.82
CA LEU A 415 -20.77 -6.27 3.76
C LEU A 415 -19.85 -5.10 3.39
N HIS A 416 -18.60 -5.40 3.04
CA HIS A 416 -17.60 -4.41 2.62
C HIS A 416 -18.07 -3.58 1.40
N ASP A 417 -18.70 -4.25 0.44
CA ASP A 417 -19.33 -3.61 -0.71
C ASP A 417 -20.56 -2.77 -0.29
N MET A 418 -21.42 -3.31 0.59
CA MET A 418 -22.65 -2.66 1.03
C MET A 418 -22.43 -1.39 1.87
N ILE A 419 -21.36 -1.34 2.66
CA ILE A 419 -20.99 -0.14 3.43
C ILE A 419 -20.21 0.89 2.59
N GLY A 420 -19.96 0.59 1.31
CA GLY A 420 -19.33 1.52 0.38
C GLY A 420 -17.86 1.80 0.70
N ILE A 421 -17.07 0.78 1.04
CA ILE A 421 -15.63 0.99 1.19
C ILE A 421 -15.01 1.30 -0.17
N HIS A 422 -14.16 2.32 -0.18
CA HIS A 422 -13.46 2.80 -1.36
C HIS A 422 -11.98 2.42 -1.31
N HIS A 423 -11.42 2.13 -2.48
CA HIS A 423 -10.00 1.91 -2.68
C HIS A 423 -9.43 2.95 -3.64
N ASP A 424 -8.29 3.53 -3.27
CA ASP A 424 -7.57 4.48 -4.13
C ASP A 424 -6.90 3.75 -5.30
N ARG A 425 -7.21 4.18 -6.53
CA ARG A 425 -6.55 3.72 -7.76
C ARG A 425 -6.07 4.90 -8.59
N LEU A 426 -4.86 4.81 -9.12
CA LEU A 426 -4.35 5.72 -10.14
C LEU A 426 -4.76 5.21 -11.53
N ILE A 427 -5.55 6.01 -12.26
CA ILE A 427 -6.05 5.66 -13.61
C ILE A 427 -5.45 6.63 -14.62
N SER A 428 -4.95 6.12 -15.74
CA SER A 428 -4.54 6.94 -16.88
C SER A 428 -5.76 7.46 -17.63
N ASN A 429 -5.80 8.74 -17.99
CA ASN A 429 -6.91 9.38 -18.72
C ASN A 429 -7.13 8.89 -20.17
N THR A 430 -6.54 7.78 -20.59
CA THR A 430 -6.81 7.17 -21.90
C THR A 430 -7.83 6.05 -21.74
N ASN A 431 -9.01 6.27 -22.35
CA ASN A 431 -10.21 5.41 -22.38
C ASN A 431 -9.94 3.91 -22.50
#